data_AF-A0A936JYE4-F1
#
_entry.id   AF-A0A936JYE4-F1
#
_cell.length_a   1.000
_cell.length_b   1.000
_cell.length_c   1.000
_cell.angle_alpha   90.00
_cell.angle_beta   90.00
_cell.angle_gamma   90.00
#
_symmetry.space_group_name_H-M   'P 1'
#
loop_
_entity.id
_entity.type
_entity.pdbx_description
1 polymer ?
#
loop_
_entity_poly.entity_id
_entity_poly.type
_entity_poly.pdbx_seq_one_letter_code
_entity_poly.pdbx_strand_id
1 'polypeptide(L)'
;MSAEIRAWFEDYKDKLRQEGRDEGRKEGRKEGRKEGERNALLRQLRIRFGEVPPSIIARIEAADTRLFEQWIERVIFAQTLADVFDDTN
;
A
#
# COMPACT_ATOMS: atom_id res chain seq x y z
N MET A 1 41.56 -9.37 22.41
CA MET A 1 40.21 -9.89 22.11
C MET A 1 40.31 -11.37 21.77
N SER A 2 39.46 -12.22 22.35
CA SER A 2 39.45 -13.66 22.04
C SER A 2 38.91 -13.93 20.63
N ALA A 3 39.25 -15.09 20.05
CA ALA A 3 38.70 -15.54 18.76
C ALA A 3 37.18 -15.71 18.81
N GLU A 4 36.65 -16.12 19.97
CA GLU A 4 35.21 -16.27 20.22
C GLU A 4 34.45 -14.94 20.10
N ILE A 5 35.00 -13.86 20.66
CA ILE A 5 34.40 -12.52 20.55
C ILE A 5 34.33 -12.08 19.08
N ARG A 6 35.38 -12.34 18.28
CA ARG A 6 35.38 -12.01 16.84
C ARG A 6 34.35 -12.82 16.05
N ALA A 7 34.26 -14.13 16.32
CA ALA A 7 33.27 -15.00 15.67
C ALA A 7 31.84 -14.56 15.99
N TRP A 8 31.57 -14.20 17.25
CA TRP A 8 30.27 -13.68 17.66
C TRP A 8 29.93 -12.36 16.96
N PHE A 9 30.88 -11.43 16.85
CA PHE A 9 30.66 -10.16 16.14
C PHE A 9 30.35 -10.35 14.65
N GLU A 10 31.01 -11.28 13.96
CA GLU A 10 30.71 -11.55 12.55
C GLU A 10 29.35 -12.22 12.37
N ASP A 11 28.98 -13.20 13.21
CA ASP A 11 27.63 -13.79 13.21
C ASP A 11 26.55 -12.72 13.46
N TYR A 12 26.79 -11.81 14.41
CA TYR A 12 25.87 -10.72 14.70
C TYR A 12 25.71 -9.75 13.53
N LYS A 13 26.80 -9.39 12.85
CA LYS A 13 26.75 -8.54 11.64
C LYS A 13 25.97 -9.20 10.51
N ASP A 14 26.11 -10.52 10.35
CA ASP A 14 25.38 -11.25 9.32
C ASP A 14 23.89 -11.39 9.64
N LYS A 15 23.54 -11.58 10.91
CA LYS A 15 22.14 -11.51 11.38
C LYS A 15 21.52 -10.15 11.09
N LEU A 16 22.17 -9.05 11.45
CA LEU A 16 21.67 -7.70 11.17
C LEU A 16 21.46 -7.45 9.67
N ARG A 17 22.36 -7.95 8.82
CA ARG A 17 22.19 -7.85 7.35
C ARG A 17 21.03 -8.69 6.84
N GLN A 18 20.78 -9.85 7.43
CA GLN A 18 19.62 -10.68 7.08
C GLN A 18 18.32 -10.01 7.52
N GLU A 19 18.25 -9.55 8.77
CA GLU A 19 17.10 -8.82 9.32
C GLU A 19 16.76 -7.60 8.48
N GLY A 20 17.74 -6.73 8.18
CA GLY A 20 17.49 -5.55 7.36
C GLY A 20 17.02 -5.87 5.93
N ARG A 21 17.50 -6.97 5.32
CA ARG A 21 16.99 -7.43 4.01
C ARG A 21 15.56 -7.94 4.11
N ASP A 22 15.22 -8.64 5.19
CA ASP A 22 13.88 -9.20 5.37
C ASP A 22 12.85 -8.13 5.73
N GLU A 23 13.23 -7.15 6.54
CA GLU A 23 12.44 -5.94 6.81
C GLU A 23 12.19 -5.15 5.52
N GLY A 24 13.24 -4.82 4.77
CA GLY A 24 13.09 -4.11 3.50
C GLY A 24 12.21 -4.84 2.48
N ARG A 25 12.30 -6.18 2.40
CA ARG A 25 11.39 -6.99 1.56
C ARG A 25 9.95 -7.00 2.07
N LYS A 26 9.72 -6.95 3.39
CA LYS A 26 8.37 -6.90 3.97
C LYS A 26 7.73 -5.54 3.73
N GLU A 27 8.48 -4.47 3.95
CA GLU A 27 8.03 -3.08 3.72
C GLU A 27 7.75 -2.85 2.25
N GLY A 28 8.70 -3.16 1.35
CA GLY A 28 8.50 -2.99 -0.09
C GLY A 28 7.30 -3.80 -0.63
N ARG A 29 7.05 -5.01 -0.13
CA ARG A 29 5.84 -5.78 -0.49
C ARG A 29 4.55 -5.17 0.06
N LYS A 30 4.60 -4.48 1.20
CA LYS A 30 3.43 -3.80 1.78
C LYS A 30 3.12 -2.53 0.99
N GLU A 31 4.14 -1.73 0.69
CA GLU A 31 4.02 -0.50 -0.09
C GLU A 31 3.58 -0.79 -1.52
N GLY A 32 4.24 -1.73 -2.21
CA GLY A 32 3.89 -2.09 -3.58
C GLY A 32 2.48 -2.66 -3.72
N ARG A 33 1.97 -3.38 -2.70
CA ARG A 33 0.56 -3.81 -2.67
C ARG A 33 -0.39 -2.63 -2.57
N LYS A 34 -0.15 -1.71 -1.62
CA LYS A 34 -0.98 -0.50 -1.46
C LYS A 34 -1.00 0.36 -2.72
N GLU A 35 0.16 0.56 -3.34
CA GLU A 35 0.26 1.33 -4.59
C GLU A 35 -0.48 0.61 -5.74
N GLY A 36 -0.28 -0.70 -5.87
CA GLY A 36 -0.95 -1.52 -6.88
C GLY A 36 -2.47 -1.49 -6.76
N GLU A 37 -3.00 -1.60 -5.55
CA GLU A 37 -4.43 -1.51 -5.29
C GLU A 37 -4.99 -0.13 -5.65
N ARG A 38 -4.33 0.96 -5.22
CA ARG A 38 -4.75 2.33 -5.57
C ARG A 38 -4.77 2.58 -7.07
N ASN A 39 -3.74 2.11 -7.77
CA ASN A 39 -3.68 2.18 -9.23
C ASN A 39 -4.81 1.39 -9.89
N ALA A 40 -5.18 0.23 -9.33
CA ALA A 40 -6.30 -0.56 -9.81
C ALA A 40 -7.64 0.17 -9.64
N LEU A 41 -7.90 0.76 -8.47
CA LEU A 41 -9.11 1.55 -8.22
C LEU A 41 -9.18 2.76 -9.18
N LEU A 42 -8.09 3.53 -9.30
CA LEU A 42 -8.02 4.66 -10.24
C LEU A 42 -8.31 4.23 -11.69
N ARG A 43 -7.79 3.08 -12.11
CA ARG A 43 -8.07 2.53 -13.44
C ARG A 43 -9.54 2.15 -13.60
N GLN A 44 -10.16 1.53 -12.61
CA GLN A 44 -11.59 1.20 -12.64
C GLN A 44 -12.45 2.46 -12.72
N LEU A 45 -12.16 3.47 -11.90
CA LEU A 45 -12.85 4.76 -11.94
C LEU A 45 -12.74 5.41 -13.32
N ARG A 46 -11.54 5.38 -13.92
CA ARG A 46 -11.34 5.92 -15.28
C ARG A 46 -12.14 5.18 -16.34
N ILE A 47 -12.20 3.86 -16.25
CA ILE A 47 -12.96 3.02 -17.19
C ILE A 47 -14.47 3.30 -17.06
N ARG A 48 -14.99 3.46 -15.84
CA ARG A 48 -16.43 3.60 -15.61
C ARG A 48 -16.93 5.04 -15.78
N PHE A 49 -16.13 6.02 -15.36
CA PHE A 49 -16.57 7.41 -15.20
C PHE A 49 -15.76 8.42 -16.03
N GLY A 50 -14.70 7.99 -16.72
CA GLY A 50 -13.86 8.86 -17.54
C GLY A 50 -12.78 9.59 -16.73
N GLU A 51 -12.63 10.89 -16.94
CA GLU A 51 -11.59 11.64 -16.23
C GLU A 51 -11.87 11.69 -14.72
N VAL A 52 -10.89 11.30 -13.91
CA VAL A 52 -10.99 11.33 -12.44
C VAL A 52 -10.40 12.64 -11.94
N PRO A 53 -11.17 13.47 -11.20
CA PRO A 53 -10.68 14.76 -10.72
C PRO A 53 -9.44 14.62 -9.82
N PRO A 54 -8.47 15.55 -9.88
CA PRO A 54 -7.27 15.52 -9.04
C PRO A 54 -7.56 15.43 -7.53
N SER A 55 -8.66 16.02 -7.07
CA SER A 55 -9.10 15.95 -5.67
C SER A 55 -9.44 14.53 -5.22
N ILE A 56 -10.03 13.73 -6.12
CA ILE A 56 -10.35 12.32 -5.86
C ILE A 56 -9.07 11.47 -5.86
N ILE A 57 -8.13 11.76 -6.77
CA ILE A 57 -6.82 11.08 -6.81
C ILE A 57 -6.09 11.29 -5.46
N ALA A 58 -6.01 12.54 -5.00
CA ALA A 58 -5.41 12.86 -3.71
C ALA A 58 -6.11 12.17 -2.53
N ARG A 59 -7.46 12.06 -2.58
CA ARG A 59 -8.24 11.37 -1.56
C ARG A 59 -7.94 9.85 -1.54
N ILE A 60 -7.71 9.22 -2.70
CA ILE A 60 -7.32 7.80 -2.81
C ILE A 60 -5.90 7.56 -2.28
N GLU A 61 -4.97 8.45 -2.59
CA GLU A 61 -3.59 8.37 -2.10
C GLU A 61 -3.49 8.51 -0.58
N ALA A 62 -4.29 9.40 0.00
CA ALA A 62 -4.33 9.68 1.44
C ALA A 62 -5.18 8.68 2.25
N ALA A 63 -6.01 7.86 1.59
CA ALA A 63 -6.93 6.98 2.29
C ALA A 63 -6.23 5.90 3.11
N ASP A 64 -6.80 5.62 4.28
CA ASP A 64 -6.47 4.43 5.06
C ASP A 64 -7.04 3.17 4.41
N THR A 65 -6.59 2.02 4.90
CA THR A 65 -6.98 0.71 4.35
C THR A 65 -8.50 0.48 4.40
N ARG A 66 -9.18 0.94 5.45
CA ARG A 66 -10.61 0.67 5.64
C ARG A 66 -11.46 1.44 4.65
N LEU A 67 -11.22 2.75 4.51
CA LEU A 67 -11.92 3.57 3.52
C LEU A 67 -11.66 3.06 2.11
N PHE A 68 -10.41 2.66 1.85
CA PHE A 68 -10.00 2.16 0.56
C PHE A 68 -10.71 0.84 0.19
N GLU A 69 -10.82 -0.11 1.12
CA GLU A 69 -11.58 -1.36 0.94
C GLU A 69 -13.06 -1.08 0.63
N GLN A 70 -13.69 -0.14 1.34
CA GLN A 70 -15.07 0.26 1.07
C GLN A 70 -15.24 0.81 -0.35
N TRP A 71 -14.30 1.61 -0.84
CA TRP A 71 -14.37 2.16 -2.20
C TRP A 71 -14.17 1.08 -3.27
N ILE A 72 -13.34 0.07 -3.03
CA ILE A 72 -13.19 -1.09 -3.93
C ILE A 72 -14.51 -1.86 -4.07
N GLU A 73 -15.28 -2.01 -2.99
CA GLU A 73 -16.57 -2.69 -3.07
C GLU A 73 -17.63 -1.81 -3.76
N ARG A 74 -17.67 -0.52 -3.40
CA ARG A 74 -18.66 0.43 -3.94
C ARG A 74 -18.47 0.71 -5.43
N VAL A 75 -17.23 0.76 -5.92
CA VAL A 75 -16.95 1.01 -7.34
C VAL A 75 -17.49 -0.08 -8.27
N ILE A 76 -17.97 -1.21 -7.76
CA ILE A 76 -18.63 -2.24 -8.57
C ILE A 76 -20.08 -1.81 -8.91
N PHE A 77 -20.77 -1.17 -7.96
CA PHE A 77 -22.22 -0.90 -8.04
C PHE A 77 -22.57 0.58 -8.22
N ALA A 78 -21.65 1.48 -7.87
CA ALA A 78 -21.81 2.93 -7.98
C ALA A 78 -22.24 3.38 -9.39
N GLN A 79 -23.15 4.34 -9.49
CA GLN A 79 -23.57 4.96 -10.75
C GLN A 79 -22.80 6.26 -11.02
N THR A 80 -22.28 6.90 -9.97
CA THR A 80 -21.48 8.12 -10.06
C THR A 80 -20.19 8.01 -9.25
N LEU A 81 -19.26 8.94 -9.48
CA LEU A 81 -18.09 9.09 -8.60
C LEU A 81 -18.52 9.38 -7.15
N ALA A 82 -19.56 10.18 -6.95
CA ALA A 82 -20.04 10.51 -5.59
C ALA A 82 -20.47 9.25 -4.84
N ASP A 83 -21.20 8.34 -5.49
CA ASP A 83 -21.65 7.08 -4.88
C ASP A 83 -20.49 6.20 -4.38
N VAL A 84 -19.30 6.30 -4.99
CA VAL A 84 -18.11 5.57 -4.53
C VAL A 84 -17.61 6.15 -3.21
N PHE A 85 -17.56 7.47 -3.11
CA PHE A 85 -16.86 8.20 -2.06
C PHE A 85 -17.77 8.83 -0.98
N ASP A 86 -19.08 8.64 -1.09
CA ASP A 86 -20.04 9.19 -0.13
C ASP A 86 -19.86 8.52 1.24
N ASP A 87 -19.66 9.32 2.29
CA ASP A 87 -19.42 8.83 3.65
C ASP A 87 -20.72 8.37 4.36
N THR A 88 -21.76 7.99 3.60
CA THR A 88 -23.04 7.61 4.20
C THR A 88 -22.98 6.19 4.80
N ASN A 89 -22.81 6.21 6.12
CA ASN A 89 -22.95 5.17 7.15
C ASN A 89 -21.73 4.28 7.46
#